data_AF-W1WG76-F1
#
_entry.id   AF-W1WG76-F1
#
_cell.length_a   1.000
_cell.length_b   1.000
_cell.length_c   1.000
_cell.angle_alpha   90.00
_cell.angle_beta   90.00
_cell.angle_gamma   90.00
#
_symmetry.space_group_name_H-M   'P 1'
#
loop_
_entity.id
_entity.type
_entity.pdbx_description
1 polymer ?
#
loop_
_entity_poly.entity_id
_entity_poly.type
_entity_poly.pdbx_seq_one_letter_code
_entity_poly.pdbx_strand_id
1 'polypeptide(L)'
;MLNKVGRDIPTNIPALEGREVYQGEFAIEPKAHRAGKPVHMSRVGTNKVLASIDEAIEKAGVKDGMTLSFHHHLRNGDYVMKMVMERVQAKGIKDITIASSSLSPCHEFLVEMIQDGTVTAIETSGLRDRLGKFLTQNPGVLKRPVIIRSHGGRARAIECGEVHIDVAFMGAPTADPRGNATGRTGKSACGALGYAKVDSHYADTTVIITDNLVDYVHNYAIPQTDVDYVVEVESIGDPEGIASGAVGFTKNPIQIKIAELAGEFLDQAGIIKDGFVFQLGAGGAPLTVAKFIAEKLRKRGEVGGFAIGGATGILTGMLEEGLIRAIYDTQTFDTTAAASLDKNPAP
;
A
#
# COMPACT_ATOMS: atom_id res chain seq x y z
N MET A 1 15.46 5.79 27.69
CA MET A 1 16.78 5.32 27.20
C MET A 1 17.10 6.04 25.91
N LEU A 2 18.26 6.71 25.84
CA LEU A 2 18.67 7.43 24.63
C LEU A 2 19.06 6.45 23.52
N ASN A 3 18.57 6.70 22.30
CA ASN A 3 19.05 6.01 21.11
C ASN A 3 20.30 6.70 20.51
N LYS A 4 20.86 6.16 19.42
CA LYS A 4 22.08 6.67 18.76
C LYS A 4 22.00 8.13 18.30
N VAL A 5 20.80 8.64 18.05
CA VAL A 5 20.56 10.04 17.64
C VAL A 5 20.08 10.93 18.79
N GLY A 6 20.21 10.45 20.04
CA GLY A 6 19.89 11.23 21.24
C GLY A 6 18.40 11.39 21.54
N ARG A 7 17.52 10.57 20.95
CA ARG A 7 16.09 10.55 21.32
C ARG A 7 15.88 9.70 22.56
N ASP A 8 15.16 10.22 23.55
CA ASP A 8 14.77 9.46 24.72
C ASP A 8 13.56 8.57 24.41
N ILE A 9 13.79 7.25 24.48
CA ILE A 9 12.79 6.23 24.24
C ILE A 9 12.29 5.69 25.59
N PRO A 10 10.98 5.71 25.87
CA PRO A 10 10.45 5.21 27.13
C PRO A 10 10.66 3.70 27.24
N THR A 11 11.23 3.25 28.35
CA THR A 11 11.51 1.82 28.64
C THR A 11 10.41 1.17 29.47
N ASN A 12 9.43 1.94 29.94
CA ASN A 12 8.35 1.50 30.82
C ASN A 12 7.05 1.16 30.07
N ILE A 13 7.09 1.05 28.75
CA ILE A 13 5.95 0.62 27.94
C ILE A 13 6.06 -0.89 27.73
N PRO A 14 5.13 -1.71 28.27
CA PRO A 14 5.21 -3.18 28.13
C PRO A 14 5.32 -3.66 26.67
N ALA A 15 4.64 -2.98 25.75
CA ALA A 15 4.71 -3.30 24.31
C ALA A 15 6.09 -3.07 23.66
N LEU A 16 7.02 -2.39 24.36
CA LEU A 16 8.40 -2.17 23.93
C LEU A 16 9.39 -3.09 24.65
N GLU A 17 8.92 -3.96 25.55
CA GLU A 17 9.77 -4.91 26.26
C GLU A 17 10.52 -5.81 25.26
N GLY A 18 11.82 -6.01 25.51
CA GLY A 18 12.70 -6.78 24.62
C GLY A 18 13.06 -6.10 23.30
N ARG A 19 12.53 -4.90 22.99
CA ARG A 19 12.93 -4.15 21.78
C ARG A 19 14.19 -3.34 22.02
N GLU A 20 15.13 -3.46 21.10
CA GLU A 20 16.35 -2.65 21.10
C GLU A 20 16.06 -1.23 20.58
N VAL A 21 16.67 -0.24 21.22
CA VAL A 21 16.67 1.14 20.68
C VAL A 21 17.57 1.23 19.46
N TYR A 22 17.31 2.19 18.58
CA TYR A 22 18.14 2.42 17.40
C TYR A 22 19.62 2.68 17.76
N GLN A 23 20.54 1.89 17.18
CA GLN A 23 21.98 1.94 17.45
C GLN A 23 22.83 2.46 16.26
N GLY A 24 22.22 2.73 15.11
CA GLY A 24 22.89 3.11 13.86
C GLY A 24 22.32 2.37 12.65
N GLU A 25 22.51 2.88 11.43
CA GLU A 25 21.90 2.32 10.21
C GLU A 25 22.32 0.88 9.90
N PHE A 26 23.51 0.46 10.35
CA PHE A 26 24.07 -0.87 10.13
C PHE A 26 24.45 -1.58 11.44
N ALA A 27 23.93 -1.11 12.58
CA ALA A 27 24.32 -1.65 13.89
C ALA A 27 23.70 -3.02 14.20
N ILE A 28 22.57 -3.36 13.55
CA ILE A 28 21.84 -4.60 13.78
C ILE A 28 21.99 -5.48 12.53
N GLU A 29 22.58 -6.65 12.72
CA GLU A 29 22.55 -7.73 11.74
C GLU A 29 21.27 -8.55 11.93
N PRO A 30 20.33 -8.56 10.96
CA PRO A 30 19.06 -9.25 11.11
C PRO A 30 19.25 -10.77 11.09
N LYS A 31 18.90 -11.44 12.19
CA LYS A 31 18.83 -12.91 12.30
C LYS A 31 17.39 -13.38 12.24
N ALA A 32 16.77 -13.26 11.06
CA ALA A 32 15.37 -13.60 10.84
C ALA A 32 15.22 -14.68 9.75
N HIS A 33 14.24 -15.56 9.92
CA HIS A 33 13.79 -16.48 8.89
C HIS A 33 12.54 -15.92 8.21
N ARG A 34 12.33 -16.28 6.94
CA ARG A 34 11.06 -15.99 6.27
C ARG A 34 9.96 -16.83 6.88
N ALA A 35 8.87 -16.19 7.28
CA ALA A 35 7.62 -16.83 7.63
C ALA A 35 7.04 -17.54 6.40
N GLY A 36 6.35 -18.65 6.63
CA GLY A 36 5.57 -19.34 5.60
C GLY A 36 4.08 -19.18 5.89
N LYS A 37 3.26 -19.08 4.85
CA LYS A 37 1.80 -19.12 5.01
C LYS A 37 1.28 -20.56 5.14
N PRO A 38 0.17 -20.80 5.85
CA PRO A 38 -0.59 -22.03 5.76
C PRO A 38 -0.98 -22.35 4.31
N VAL A 39 -0.91 -23.62 3.93
CA VAL A 39 -1.35 -24.08 2.60
C VAL A 39 -2.73 -24.71 2.75
N HIS A 40 -3.74 -24.06 2.19
CA HIS A 40 -5.10 -24.58 2.15
C HIS A 40 -5.31 -25.47 0.92
N MET A 41 -5.90 -26.64 1.15
CA MET A 41 -6.24 -27.56 0.06
C MET A 41 -7.49 -27.05 -0.68
N SER A 42 -7.37 -26.80 -1.98
CA SER A 42 -8.52 -26.64 -2.88
C SER A 42 -8.80 -27.95 -3.62
N ARG A 43 -10.06 -28.40 -3.63
CA ARG A 43 -10.48 -29.56 -4.42
C ARG A 43 -11.01 -29.10 -5.78
N VAL A 44 -11.01 -29.99 -6.76
CA VAL A 44 -11.69 -29.75 -8.03
C VAL A 44 -13.18 -29.50 -7.73
N GLY A 45 -13.72 -28.38 -8.22
CA GLY A 45 -15.10 -27.96 -7.97
C GLY A 45 -15.31 -27.12 -6.70
N THR A 46 -14.27 -26.83 -5.91
CA THR A 46 -14.37 -25.86 -4.81
C THR A 46 -14.69 -24.48 -5.37
N ASN A 47 -15.82 -23.90 -4.95
CA ASN A 47 -16.16 -22.52 -5.25
C ASN A 47 -15.59 -21.60 -4.17
N LYS A 48 -14.71 -20.67 -4.57
CA LYS A 48 -14.15 -19.65 -3.68
C LYS A 48 -15.03 -18.40 -3.58
N VAL A 49 -15.99 -18.25 -4.50
CA VAL A 49 -16.90 -17.11 -4.51
C VAL A 49 -17.91 -17.26 -3.38
N LEU A 50 -17.96 -16.25 -2.53
CA LEU A 50 -18.89 -16.13 -1.41
C LEU A 50 -19.95 -15.08 -1.71
N ALA A 51 -21.12 -15.23 -1.10
CA ALA A 51 -22.28 -14.39 -1.37
C ALA A 51 -22.21 -13.01 -0.69
N SER A 52 -21.37 -12.85 0.34
CA SER A 52 -21.28 -11.59 1.09
C SER A 52 -20.00 -11.46 1.91
N ILE A 53 -19.72 -10.24 2.37
CA ILE A 53 -18.67 -9.95 3.35
C ILE A 53 -18.95 -10.67 4.69
N ASP A 54 -20.22 -10.83 5.10
CA ASP A 54 -20.56 -11.57 6.31
C ASP A 54 -20.12 -13.04 6.22
N GLU A 55 -20.39 -13.68 5.08
CA GLU A 55 -19.97 -15.07 4.83
C GLU A 55 -18.44 -15.17 4.78
N ALA A 56 -17.75 -14.16 4.22
CA ALA A 56 -16.29 -14.12 4.20
C ALA A 56 -15.68 -14.02 5.60
N ILE A 57 -16.23 -13.17 6.47
CA ILE A 57 -15.81 -13.04 7.88
C ILE A 57 -16.00 -14.37 8.61
N GLU A 58 -17.12 -15.05 8.39
CA GLU A 58 -17.43 -16.35 9.01
C GLU A 58 -16.50 -17.47 8.52
N LYS A 59 -16.32 -17.61 7.20
CA LYS A 59 -15.47 -18.65 6.61
C LYS A 59 -13.98 -18.42 6.84
N ALA A 60 -13.55 -17.16 6.91
CA ALA A 60 -12.18 -16.82 7.29
C ALA A 60 -11.94 -16.97 8.81
N GLY A 61 -12.97 -17.25 9.60
CA GLY A 61 -12.84 -17.52 11.03
C GLY A 61 -12.43 -16.30 11.85
N VAL A 62 -12.80 -15.09 11.40
CA VAL A 62 -12.48 -13.83 12.09
C VAL A 62 -13.10 -13.85 13.49
N LYS A 63 -12.29 -13.56 14.51
CA LYS A 63 -12.68 -13.56 15.92
C LYS A 63 -11.84 -12.54 16.72
N ASP A 64 -12.20 -12.36 17.98
CA ASP A 64 -11.52 -11.43 18.86
C ASP A 64 -10.01 -11.68 18.95
N GLY A 65 -9.23 -10.61 18.97
CA GLY A 65 -7.77 -10.65 19.12
C GLY A 65 -6.99 -10.85 17.83
N MET A 66 -7.67 -11.03 16.68
CA MET A 66 -7.01 -11.23 15.38
C MET A 66 -6.45 -9.94 14.77
N THR A 67 -5.50 -10.13 13.86
CA THR A 67 -4.92 -9.11 13.01
C THR A 67 -5.52 -9.17 11.61
N LEU A 68 -6.18 -8.08 11.22
CA LEU A 68 -6.75 -7.90 9.89
C LEU A 68 -5.90 -6.94 9.08
N SER A 69 -5.57 -7.30 7.84
CA SER A 69 -4.78 -6.45 6.95
C SER A 69 -5.58 -5.93 5.76
N PHE A 70 -5.15 -4.76 5.27
CA PHE A 70 -5.74 -4.03 4.16
C PHE A 70 -4.64 -3.29 3.38
N HIS A 71 -4.86 -3.08 2.08
CA HIS A 71 -3.97 -2.25 1.27
C HIS A 71 -4.57 -0.89 0.93
N HIS A 72 -3.73 0.10 0.58
CA HIS A 72 -4.18 1.48 0.35
C HIS A 72 -4.10 1.95 -1.12
N HIS A 73 -4.14 1.04 -2.09
CA HIS A 73 -4.08 1.39 -3.52
C HIS A 73 -5.30 2.19 -4.01
N LEU A 74 -6.47 2.05 -3.36
CA LEU A 74 -7.66 2.87 -3.63
C LEU A 74 -7.58 4.27 -2.98
N ARG A 75 -6.50 4.54 -2.24
CA ARG A 75 -6.15 5.83 -1.64
C ARG A 75 -7.25 6.42 -0.76
N ASN A 76 -7.85 7.54 -1.14
CA ASN A 76 -8.94 8.17 -0.38
C ASN A 76 -10.31 7.72 -0.86
N GLY A 77 -10.38 6.93 -1.93
CA GLY A 77 -11.60 6.32 -2.43
C GLY A 77 -11.84 4.94 -1.84
N ASP A 78 -11.06 4.46 -0.86
CA ASP A 78 -11.23 3.10 -0.33
C ASP A 78 -12.57 2.93 0.41
N TYR A 79 -13.40 1.99 -0.06
CA TYR A 79 -14.59 1.53 0.66
C TYR A 79 -14.39 0.18 1.34
N VAL A 80 -13.39 -0.59 0.93
CA VAL A 80 -13.17 -1.97 1.36
C VAL A 80 -13.01 -2.07 2.86
N MET A 81 -12.14 -1.24 3.46
CA MET A 81 -11.91 -1.32 4.90
C MET A 81 -13.17 -0.96 5.68
N LYS A 82 -13.89 0.08 5.27
CA LYS A 82 -15.15 0.48 5.93
C LYS A 82 -16.19 -0.62 5.85
N MET A 83 -16.41 -1.16 4.65
CA MET A 83 -17.37 -2.25 4.44
C MET A 83 -17.07 -3.45 5.32
N VAL A 84 -15.81 -3.91 5.36
CA VAL A 84 -15.43 -5.06 6.19
C VAL A 84 -15.59 -4.75 7.68
N MET A 85 -15.04 -3.63 8.13
CA MET A 85 -14.98 -3.33 9.55
C MET A 85 -16.36 -3.01 10.15
N GLU A 86 -17.29 -2.44 9.38
CA GLU A 86 -18.68 -2.28 9.82
C GLU A 86 -19.36 -3.64 10.06
N ARG A 87 -19.06 -4.66 9.23
CA ARG A 87 -19.59 -6.02 9.43
C ARG A 87 -18.93 -6.71 10.63
N VAL A 88 -17.62 -6.54 10.82
CA VAL A 88 -16.88 -7.02 12.01
C VAL A 88 -17.49 -6.43 13.28
N GLN A 89 -17.67 -5.11 13.33
CA GLN A 89 -18.29 -4.41 14.46
C GLN A 89 -19.74 -4.86 14.70
N ALA A 90 -20.55 -4.99 13.64
CA ALA A 90 -21.95 -5.43 13.75
C ALA A 90 -22.11 -6.86 14.27
N LYS A 91 -21.13 -7.73 13.98
CA LYS A 91 -21.05 -9.09 14.54
C LYS A 91 -20.57 -9.13 16.00
N GLY A 92 -20.21 -7.98 16.57
CA GLY A 92 -19.74 -7.86 17.95
C GLY A 92 -18.32 -8.36 18.15
N ILE A 93 -17.53 -8.52 17.08
CA ILE A 93 -16.13 -8.93 17.16
C ILE A 93 -15.30 -7.73 17.64
N LYS A 94 -14.44 -7.97 18.64
CA LYS A 94 -13.67 -6.94 19.33
C LYS A 94 -12.17 -7.24 19.29
N ASP A 95 -11.37 -6.33 19.85
CA ASP A 95 -9.93 -6.55 20.02
C ASP A 95 -9.16 -6.81 18.71
N ILE A 96 -9.57 -6.15 17.63
CA ILE A 96 -8.91 -6.29 16.33
C ILE A 96 -7.64 -5.43 16.26
N THR A 97 -6.56 -6.02 15.77
CA THR A 97 -5.39 -5.29 15.29
C THR A 97 -5.56 -4.97 13.80
N ILE A 98 -5.46 -3.69 13.42
CA ILE A 98 -5.43 -3.28 12.01
C ILE A 98 -3.99 -3.19 11.52
N ALA A 99 -3.60 -4.04 10.58
CA ALA A 99 -2.27 -4.07 9.94
C ALA A 99 -2.31 -3.50 8.50
N SER A 100 -2.90 -2.32 8.34
CA SER A 100 -3.06 -1.69 7.02
C SER A 100 -1.76 -1.10 6.48
N SER A 101 -1.48 -1.28 5.19
CA SER A 101 -0.31 -0.69 4.54
C SER A 101 -0.24 0.85 4.63
N SER A 102 -1.37 1.56 4.75
CA SER A 102 -1.46 2.99 5.07
C SER A 102 -2.91 3.36 5.43
N LEU A 103 -3.13 4.43 6.20
CA LEU A 103 -4.46 4.94 6.54
C LEU A 103 -4.65 6.38 6.04
N SER A 104 -5.57 6.53 5.07
CA SER A 104 -6.04 7.78 4.46
C SER A 104 -7.19 8.43 5.25
N PRO A 105 -7.57 9.70 4.93
CA PRO A 105 -8.69 10.39 5.59
C PRO A 105 -10.04 9.67 5.54
N CYS A 106 -10.34 8.93 4.46
CA CYS A 106 -11.55 8.10 4.37
C CYS A 106 -11.69 7.02 5.47
N HIS A 107 -10.62 6.72 6.20
CA HIS A 107 -10.62 5.76 7.31
C HIS A 107 -10.93 6.38 8.68
N GLU A 108 -11.52 7.57 8.71
CA GLU A 108 -11.84 8.24 9.97
C GLU A 108 -12.85 7.49 10.84
N PHE A 109 -13.67 6.60 10.25
CA PHE A 109 -14.61 5.72 10.95
C PHE A 109 -13.94 4.79 11.98
N LEU A 110 -12.62 4.59 11.87
CA LEU A 110 -11.85 3.85 12.85
C LEU A 110 -11.85 4.53 14.22
N VAL A 111 -12.09 5.85 14.31
CA VAL A 111 -12.15 6.55 15.59
C VAL A 111 -13.25 5.97 16.48
N GLU A 112 -14.44 5.76 15.93
CA GLU A 112 -15.59 5.20 16.62
C GLU A 112 -15.34 3.74 17.01
N MET A 113 -14.72 2.96 16.13
CA MET A 113 -14.36 1.57 16.38
C MET A 113 -13.23 1.40 17.41
N ILE A 114 -12.38 2.42 17.57
CA ILE A 114 -11.39 2.46 18.66
C ILE A 114 -12.11 2.73 19.99
N GLN A 115 -13.03 3.70 20.00
CA GLN A 115 -13.76 4.10 21.20
C GLN A 115 -14.62 2.98 21.78
N ASP A 116 -15.19 2.12 20.94
CA ASP A 116 -16.03 1.00 21.36
C ASP A 116 -15.27 -0.34 21.54
N GLY A 117 -13.94 -0.32 21.41
CA GLY A 117 -13.06 -1.48 21.59
C GLY A 117 -13.07 -2.51 20.45
N THR A 118 -13.72 -2.20 19.32
CA THR A 118 -13.63 -3.04 18.11
C THR A 118 -12.19 -3.11 17.61
N VAL A 119 -11.51 -1.97 17.57
CA VAL A 119 -10.09 -1.86 17.19
C VAL A 119 -9.26 -1.45 18.40
N THR A 120 -8.26 -2.25 18.73
CA THR A 120 -7.44 -2.06 19.94
C THR A 120 -5.97 -1.86 19.67
N ALA A 121 -5.52 -2.11 18.42
CA ALA A 121 -4.16 -1.83 17.97
C ALA A 121 -4.12 -1.47 16.48
N ILE A 122 -3.14 -0.64 16.10
CA ILE A 122 -2.93 -0.22 14.72
C ILE A 122 -1.45 -0.32 14.37
N GLU A 123 -1.18 -0.90 13.22
CA GLU A 123 0.13 -0.94 12.57
C GLU A 123 0.01 -0.44 11.14
N THR A 124 0.76 0.60 10.78
CA THR A 124 0.60 1.24 9.47
C THR A 124 1.82 2.06 9.04
N SER A 125 1.82 2.59 7.81
CA SER A 125 2.84 3.54 7.36
C SER A 125 2.47 5.01 7.60
N GLY A 126 1.18 5.33 7.60
CA GLY A 126 0.71 6.68 7.71
C GLY A 126 -0.65 6.74 8.40
N LEU A 127 -0.80 7.76 9.25
CA LEU A 127 -2.08 8.24 9.77
C LEU A 127 -2.28 9.66 9.24
N ARG A 128 -3.51 10.01 8.89
CA ARG A 128 -3.86 11.34 8.36
C ARG A 128 -5.02 11.93 9.15
N ASP A 129 -5.09 13.25 9.11
CA ASP A 129 -6.23 14.07 9.52
C ASP A 129 -6.88 13.63 10.84
N ARG A 130 -8.20 13.37 10.83
CA ARG A 130 -8.99 13.14 12.04
C ARG A 130 -8.47 11.97 12.87
N LEU A 131 -8.17 10.84 12.25
CA LEU A 131 -7.67 9.65 12.95
C LEU A 131 -6.30 9.91 13.61
N GLY A 132 -5.37 10.52 12.87
CA GLY A 132 -4.05 10.87 13.40
C GLY A 132 -4.12 11.88 14.55
N LYS A 133 -4.98 12.90 14.42
CA LYS A 133 -5.23 13.89 15.46
C LYS A 133 -5.86 13.24 16.70
N PHE A 134 -6.85 12.37 16.53
CA PHE A 134 -7.51 11.66 17.62
C PHE A 134 -6.50 10.82 18.43
N LEU A 135 -5.68 10.01 17.76
CA LEU A 135 -4.67 9.17 18.43
C LEU A 135 -3.58 10.00 19.14
N THR A 136 -3.22 11.15 18.57
CA THR A 136 -2.25 12.08 19.20
C THR A 136 -2.85 12.72 20.46
N GLN A 137 -4.13 13.06 20.43
CA GLN A 137 -4.83 13.74 21.53
C GLN A 137 -5.30 12.79 22.64
N ASN A 138 -5.34 11.47 22.38
CA ASN A 138 -5.82 10.46 23.31
C ASN A 138 -4.76 9.36 23.53
N PRO A 139 -3.61 9.69 24.16
CA PRO A 139 -2.59 8.70 24.45
C PRO A 139 -3.16 7.58 25.34
N GLY A 140 -2.87 6.32 24.99
CA GLY A 140 -3.35 5.15 25.74
C GLY A 140 -4.77 4.69 25.39
N VAL A 141 -5.43 5.30 24.40
CA VAL A 141 -6.76 4.83 23.93
C VAL A 141 -6.70 3.44 23.28
N LEU A 142 -5.53 3.04 22.75
CA LEU A 142 -5.24 1.71 22.23
C LEU A 142 -4.53 0.86 23.30
N LYS A 143 -4.65 -0.47 23.22
CA LYS A 143 -3.95 -1.41 24.14
C LYS A 143 -2.43 -1.30 24.05
N ARG A 144 -1.91 -0.89 22.88
CA ARG A 144 -0.48 -0.66 22.64
C ARG A 144 -0.27 0.56 21.74
N PRO A 145 0.91 1.21 21.80
CA PRO A 145 1.22 2.32 20.90
C PRO A 145 1.06 1.92 19.44
N VAL A 146 0.61 2.86 18.62
CA VAL A 146 0.59 2.68 17.16
C VAL A 146 2.00 2.35 16.67
N ILE A 147 2.12 1.27 15.89
CA ILE A 147 3.40 0.92 15.28
C ILE A 147 3.44 1.50 13.87
N ILE A 148 4.28 2.53 13.69
CA ILE A 148 4.51 3.14 12.38
C ILE A 148 5.73 2.48 11.74
N ARG A 149 5.56 1.91 10.54
CA ARG A 149 6.65 1.32 9.75
C ARG A 149 6.72 1.95 8.36
N SER A 150 7.93 2.10 7.81
CA SER A 150 8.07 2.35 6.37
C SER A 150 7.47 1.20 5.56
N HIS A 151 7.20 1.40 4.27
CA HIS A 151 6.67 0.32 3.43
C HIS A 151 7.58 -0.92 3.41
N GLY A 152 8.90 -0.74 3.26
CA GLY A 152 9.87 -1.83 3.37
C GLY A 152 9.95 -2.41 4.80
N GLY A 153 9.77 -1.58 5.82
CA GLY A 153 9.69 -2.03 7.22
C GLY A 153 8.47 -2.91 7.49
N ARG A 154 7.31 -2.58 6.92
CA ARG A 154 6.10 -3.42 6.99
C ARG A 154 6.32 -4.74 6.27
N ALA A 155 6.82 -4.70 5.04
CA ALA A 155 7.12 -5.92 4.28
C ALA A 155 8.06 -6.84 5.08
N ARG A 156 9.20 -6.31 5.55
CA ARG A 156 10.12 -7.07 6.40
C ARG A 156 9.44 -7.66 7.64
N ALA A 157 8.61 -6.88 8.34
CA ALA A 157 7.97 -7.32 9.56
C ALA A 157 6.96 -8.46 9.33
N ILE A 158 6.23 -8.43 8.21
CA ILE A 158 5.38 -9.53 7.76
C ILE A 158 6.23 -10.74 7.34
N GLU A 159 7.22 -10.52 6.47
CA GLU A 159 8.08 -11.58 5.96
C GLU A 159 8.82 -12.32 7.06
N CYS A 160 9.13 -11.68 8.20
CA CYS A 160 9.81 -12.33 9.32
C CYS A 160 8.88 -12.75 10.48
N GLY A 161 7.56 -12.63 10.31
CA GLY A 161 6.57 -12.99 11.33
C GLY A 161 6.51 -12.06 12.55
N GLU A 162 7.15 -10.88 12.52
CA GLU A 162 6.94 -9.84 13.54
C GLU A 162 5.51 -9.30 13.47
N VAL A 163 4.92 -9.29 12.27
CA VAL A 163 3.51 -9.02 12.03
C VAL A 163 2.89 -10.27 11.43
N HIS A 164 2.10 -10.97 12.23
CA HIS A 164 1.29 -12.09 11.77
C HIS A 164 -0.08 -11.56 11.32
N ILE A 165 -0.50 -11.91 10.09
CA ILE A 165 -1.80 -11.49 9.55
C ILE A 165 -2.72 -12.71 9.55
N ASP A 166 -3.77 -12.68 10.38
CA ASP A 166 -4.75 -13.76 10.42
C ASP A 166 -5.62 -13.75 9.16
N VAL A 167 -6.14 -12.58 8.78
CA VAL A 167 -6.96 -12.44 7.56
C VAL A 167 -6.62 -11.15 6.80
N ALA A 168 -6.30 -11.29 5.52
CA ALA A 168 -6.10 -10.18 4.60
C ALA A 168 -7.36 -9.94 3.76
N PHE A 169 -7.95 -8.75 3.88
CA PHE A 169 -9.05 -8.29 3.04
C PHE A 169 -8.50 -7.32 1.98
N MET A 170 -8.53 -7.73 0.71
CA MET A 170 -7.85 -7.04 -0.38
C MET A 170 -8.84 -6.62 -1.45
N GLY A 171 -8.94 -5.31 -1.71
CA GLY A 171 -9.72 -4.74 -2.79
C GLY A 171 -9.05 -4.93 -4.14
N ALA A 172 -9.67 -5.67 -5.06
CA ALA A 172 -9.17 -5.81 -6.42
C ALA A 172 -10.21 -5.31 -7.42
N PRO A 173 -9.88 -4.30 -8.25
CA PRO A 173 -10.76 -3.79 -9.31
C PRO A 173 -11.29 -4.83 -10.30
N THR A 174 -10.60 -5.96 -10.48
CA THR A 174 -11.10 -7.11 -11.23
C THR A 174 -10.56 -8.39 -10.61
N ALA A 175 -11.42 -9.42 -10.50
CA ALA A 175 -11.03 -10.76 -10.07
C ALA A 175 -11.82 -11.83 -10.82
N ASP A 176 -11.30 -13.07 -10.84
CA ASP A 176 -12.04 -14.25 -11.32
C ASP A 176 -12.49 -15.16 -10.16
N PRO A 177 -13.42 -16.11 -10.40
CA PRO A 177 -13.89 -17.05 -9.38
C PRO A 177 -12.81 -17.95 -8.76
N ARG A 178 -11.61 -18.03 -9.34
CA ARG A 178 -10.48 -18.82 -8.81
C ARG A 178 -9.59 -17.99 -7.88
N GLY A 179 -9.73 -16.66 -7.93
CA GLY A 179 -8.98 -15.70 -7.13
C GLY A 179 -7.83 -15.02 -7.87
N ASN A 180 -7.68 -15.21 -9.18
CA ASN A 180 -6.73 -14.37 -9.92
C ASN A 180 -7.27 -12.93 -9.94
N ALA A 181 -6.47 -11.97 -9.51
CA ALA A 181 -6.93 -10.59 -9.31
C ALA A 181 -5.94 -9.56 -9.84
N THR A 182 -6.45 -8.44 -10.34
CA THR A 182 -5.67 -7.36 -10.93
C THR A 182 -6.25 -5.98 -10.59
N GLY A 183 -5.38 -4.97 -10.52
CA GLY A 183 -5.76 -3.57 -10.37
C GLY A 183 -5.84 -2.80 -11.69
N ARG A 184 -5.51 -3.44 -12.82
CA ARG A 184 -5.36 -2.80 -14.12
C ARG A 184 -6.69 -2.45 -14.80
N THR A 185 -7.69 -3.32 -14.63
CA THR A 185 -8.97 -3.26 -15.33
C THR A 185 -10.13 -3.16 -14.34
N GLY A 186 -11.31 -2.77 -14.83
CA GLY A 186 -12.52 -2.57 -14.01
C GLY A 186 -12.78 -1.09 -13.71
N LYS A 187 -13.98 -0.80 -13.21
CA LYS A 187 -14.42 0.59 -12.97
C LYS A 187 -13.60 1.31 -11.90
N SER A 188 -13.03 0.56 -10.95
CA SER A 188 -12.21 1.07 -9.86
C SER A 188 -10.70 0.85 -10.08
N ALA A 189 -10.25 0.73 -11.34
CA ALA A 189 -8.85 0.44 -11.68
C ALA A 189 -7.85 1.35 -10.96
N CYS A 190 -7.05 0.76 -10.07
CA CYS A 190 -6.05 1.44 -9.24
C CYS A 190 -4.60 1.16 -9.67
N GLY A 191 -4.42 0.40 -10.74
CA GLY A 191 -3.14 0.05 -11.33
C GLY A 191 -2.40 -1.04 -10.54
N ALA A 192 -1.21 -0.73 -10.05
CA ALA A 192 -0.36 -1.67 -9.33
C ALA A 192 -0.97 -2.06 -7.97
N LEU A 193 -0.81 -3.34 -7.60
CA LEU A 193 -1.25 -3.90 -6.31
C LEU A 193 -0.05 -4.32 -5.42
N GLY A 194 1.06 -3.57 -5.47
CA GLY A 194 2.33 -3.97 -4.86
C GLY A 194 2.25 -4.28 -3.37
N TYR A 195 1.52 -3.48 -2.59
CA TYR A 195 1.35 -3.74 -1.15
C TYR A 195 0.44 -4.94 -0.84
N ALA A 196 -0.55 -5.22 -1.70
CA ALA A 196 -1.49 -6.31 -1.52
C ALA A 196 -0.83 -7.67 -1.76
N LYS A 197 0.16 -7.71 -2.67
CA LYS A 197 0.95 -8.91 -2.94
C LYS A 197 1.68 -9.43 -1.71
N VAL A 198 2.11 -8.54 -0.81
CA VAL A 198 2.74 -8.96 0.45
C VAL A 198 1.70 -9.64 1.33
N ASP A 199 0.53 -9.02 1.48
CA ASP A 199 -0.56 -9.56 2.30
C ASP A 199 -1.03 -10.93 1.76
N SER A 200 -1.23 -11.06 0.46
CA SER A 200 -1.67 -12.31 -0.18
C SER A 200 -0.70 -13.47 0.03
N HIS A 201 0.60 -13.17 0.13
CA HIS A 201 1.64 -14.18 0.23
C HIS A 201 1.90 -14.68 1.66
N TYR A 202 1.52 -13.90 2.68
CA TYR A 202 1.90 -14.16 4.07
C TYR A 202 0.73 -14.24 5.06
N ALA A 203 -0.47 -13.80 4.69
CA ALA A 203 -1.64 -13.95 5.56
C ALA A 203 -2.10 -15.41 5.66
N ASP A 204 -2.65 -15.79 6.82
CA ASP A 204 -3.19 -17.13 7.03
C ASP A 204 -4.41 -17.42 6.17
N THR A 205 -5.29 -16.41 6.02
CA THR A 205 -6.45 -16.46 5.11
C THR A 205 -6.55 -15.18 4.30
N THR A 206 -6.98 -15.30 3.05
CA THR A 206 -6.99 -14.22 2.07
C THR A 206 -8.35 -14.10 1.40
N VAL A 207 -8.89 -12.87 1.39
CA VAL A 207 -10.19 -12.56 0.79
C VAL A 207 -10.02 -11.43 -0.21
N ILE A 208 -10.30 -11.72 -1.48
CA ILE A 208 -10.42 -10.70 -2.52
C ILE A 208 -11.84 -10.14 -2.49
N ILE A 209 -11.96 -8.82 -2.44
CA ILE A 209 -13.22 -8.09 -2.59
C ILE A 209 -13.14 -7.36 -3.93
N THR A 210 -14.05 -7.66 -4.84
CA THR A 210 -14.04 -7.12 -6.22
C THR A 210 -15.36 -6.48 -6.57
N ASP A 211 -15.34 -5.45 -7.42
CA ASP A 211 -16.53 -4.82 -8.00
C ASP A 211 -16.68 -5.08 -9.51
N ASN A 212 -15.91 -6.06 -10.01
CA ASN A 212 -15.94 -6.56 -11.37
C ASN A 212 -15.49 -8.04 -11.38
N LEU A 213 -16.42 -8.96 -11.11
CA LEU A 213 -16.15 -10.39 -11.23
C LEU A 213 -16.26 -10.83 -12.69
N VAL A 214 -15.18 -11.42 -13.23
CA VAL A 214 -15.10 -11.86 -14.63
C VAL A 214 -14.73 -13.32 -14.74
N ASP A 215 -14.97 -13.96 -15.88
CA ASP A 215 -14.69 -15.39 -16.06
C ASP A 215 -13.19 -15.74 -15.90
N TYR A 216 -12.31 -14.88 -16.42
CA TYR A 216 -10.87 -15.09 -16.45
C TYR A 216 -10.11 -13.76 -16.32
N VAL A 217 -9.16 -13.71 -15.39
CA VAL A 217 -8.21 -12.59 -15.30
C VAL A 217 -6.89 -12.97 -15.96
N HIS A 218 -6.54 -12.24 -17.01
CA HIS A 218 -5.20 -12.26 -17.60
C HIS A 218 -4.29 -11.25 -16.89
N ASN A 219 -2.98 -11.48 -16.87
CA ASN A 219 -2.00 -10.59 -16.23
C ASN A 219 -2.33 -10.25 -14.78
N TYR A 220 -2.68 -11.28 -13.98
CA TYR A 220 -2.99 -11.11 -12.57
C TYR A 220 -1.80 -10.55 -11.78
N ALA A 221 -2.12 -9.69 -10.81
CA ALA A 221 -1.16 -9.23 -9.82
C ALA A 221 -1.12 -10.18 -8.62
N ILE A 222 -2.28 -10.71 -8.22
CA ILE A 222 -2.44 -11.68 -7.14
C ILE A 222 -2.87 -13.01 -7.77
N PRO A 223 -2.11 -14.10 -7.59
CA PRO A 223 -2.44 -15.40 -8.17
C PRO A 223 -3.54 -16.11 -7.37
N GLN A 224 -4.33 -16.95 -8.04
CA GLN A 224 -5.32 -17.83 -7.39
C GLN A 224 -4.75 -18.75 -6.29
N THR A 225 -3.43 -18.98 -6.26
CA THR A 225 -2.75 -19.77 -5.22
C THR A 225 -2.61 -19.02 -3.90
N ASP A 226 -2.81 -17.70 -3.93
CA ASP A 226 -2.72 -16.77 -2.81
C ASP A 226 -4.08 -16.21 -2.38
N VAL A 227 -5.16 -16.87 -2.79
CA VAL A 227 -6.53 -16.44 -2.51
C VAL A 227 -7.38 -17.61 -2.01
N ASP A 228 -8.02 -17.45 -0.86
CA ASP A 228 -8.94 -18.44 -0.30
C ASP A 228 -10.38 -18.17 -0.72
N TYR A 229 -10.80 -16.90 -0.67
CA TYR A 229 -12.16 -16.48 -0.98
C TYR A 229 -12.21 -15.25 -1.89
N VAL A 230 -13.32 -15.14 -2.64
CA VAL A 230 -13.64 -13.98 -3.49
C VAL A 230 -15.05 -13.51 -3.13
N VAL A 231 -15.25 -12.21 -3.00
CA VAL A 231 -16.56 -11.60 -2.75
C VAL A 231 -16.79 -10.51 -3.80
N GLU A 232 -17.89 -10.61 -4.54
CA GLU A 232 -18.34 -9.54 -5.41
C GLU A 232 -19.18 -8.52 -4.62
N VAL A 233 -18.91 -7.24 -4.83
CA VAL A 233 -19.64 -6.11 -4.22
C VAL A 233 -20.00 -5.09 -5.28
N GLU A 234 -20.92 -4.17 -4.96
CA GLU A 234 -21.32 -3.13 -5.91
C GLU A 234 -20.18 -2.16 -6.24
N SER A 235 -19.37 -1.76 -5.25
CA SER A 235 -18.21 -0.91 -5.47
C SER A 235 -17.16 -1.13 -4.38
N ILE A 236 -15.90 -1.21 -4.75
CA ILE A 236 -14.78 -1.26 -3.80
C ILE A 236 -14.25 0.14 -3.46
N GLY A 237 -14.62 1.15 -4.25
CA GLY A 237 -14.16 2.51 -4.01
C GLY A 237 -14.64 3.56 -5.00
N ASP A 238 -14.18 4.78 -4.77
CA ASP A 238 -14.36 5.91 -5.68
C ASP A 238 -13.12 6.10 -6.58
N PRO A 239 -13.24 5.93 -7.91
CA PRO A 239 -12.16 6.17 -8.85
C PRO A 239 -11.60 7.60 -8.79
N GLU A 240 -12.42 8.60 -8.48
CA GLU A 240 -11.95 9.99 -8.32
C GLU A 240 -11.04 10.13 -7.09
N GLY A 241 -11.25 9.29 -6.07
CA GLY A 241 -10.40 9.18 -4.88
C GLY A 241 -8.99 8.66 -5.16
N ILE A 242 -8.77 7.98 -6.30
CA ILE A 242 -7.44 7.49 -6.72
C ILE A 242 -6.53 8.66 -7.13
N ALA A 243 -7.07 9.71 -7.77
CA ALA A 243 -6.28 10.89 -8.15
C ALA A 243 -6.18 11.94 -7.04
N SER A 244 -6.58 11.61 -5.80
CA SER A 244 -6.62 12.57 -4.68
C SER A 244 -5.25 13.23 -4.40
N GLY A 245 -5.26 14.51 -4.05
CA GLY A 245 -4.06 15.29 -3.74
C GLY A 245 -3.43 16.04 -4.93
N ALA A 246 -2.23 16.58 -4.73
CA ALA A 246 -1.55 17.44 -5.71
C ALA A 246 -0.79 16.60 -6.76
N VAL A 247 -1.49 15.84 -7.58
CA VAL A 247 -0.87 15.11 -8.70
C VAL A 247 -0.62 16.06 -9.86
N GLY A 248 0.61 16.06 -10.39
CA GLY A 248 1.02 16.86 -11.55
C GLY A 248 2.02 17.97 -11.22
N PHE A 249 2.41 18.72 -12.25
CA PHE A 249 3.38 19.80 -12.09
C PHE A 249 2.81 20.97 -11.29
N THR A 250 3.61 21.44 -10.34
CA THR A 250 3.28 22.63 -9.57
C THR A 250 3.26 23.89 -10.45
N LYS A 251 2.31 24.78 -10.18
CA LYS A 251 2.26 26.15 -10.74
C LYS A 251 2.86 27.18 -9.79
N ASN A 252 3.26 26.76 -8.59
CA ASN A 252 3.85 27.67 -7.61
C ASN A 252 5.30 28.02 -8.02
N PRO A 253 5.62 29.31 -8.27
CA PRO A 253 6.93 29.71 -8.76
C PRO A 253 8.08 29.33 -7.81
N ILE A 254 7.84 29.30 -6.50
CA ILE A 254 8.84 28.89 -5.51
C ILE A 254 9.14 27.39 -5.68
N GLN A 255 8.11 26.56 -5.80
CA GLN A 255 8.30 25.12 -6.00
C GLN A 255 8.92 24.79 -7.36
N ILE A 256 8.59 25.55 -8.41
CA ILE A 256 9.24 25.44 -9.72
C ILE A 256 10.73 25.77 -9.58
N LYS A 257 11.09 26.85 -8.87
CA LYS A 257 12.50 27.21 -8.68
C LYS A 257 13.26 26.14 -7.88
N ILE A 258 12.64 25.55 -6.86
CA ILE A 258 13.23 24.42 -6.12
C ILE A 258 13.47 23.22 -7.06
N ALA A 259 12.50 22.88 -7.90
CA ALA A 259 12.63 21.79 -8.86
C ALA A 259 13.72 22.05 -9.91
N GLU A 260 13.85 23.29 -10.39
CA GLU A 260 14.91 23.71 -11.31
C GLU A 260 16.29 23.52 -10.67
N LEU A 261 16.48 24.08 -9.47
CA LEU A 261 17.73 23.96 -8.72
C LEU A 261 18.11 22.49 -8.44
N ALA A 262 17.12 21.65 -8.12
CA ALA A 262 17.35 20.22 -7.94
C ALA A 262 17.79 19.54 -9.25
N GLY A 263 17.14 19.86 -10.37
CA GLY A 263 17.55 19.36 -11.69
C GLY A 263 18.95 19.81 -12.10
N GLU A 264 19.28 21.08 -11.87
CA GLU A 264 20.62 21.64 -12.10
C GLU A 264 21.68 20.96 -11.25
N PHE A 265 21.41 20.74 -9.97
CA PHE A 265 22.33 20.03 -9.08
C PHE A 265 22.59 18.60 -9.56
N LEU A 266 21.54 17.84 -9.89
CA LEU A 266 21.67 16.47 -10.39
C LEU A 266 22.46 16.40 -11.71
N ASP A 267 22.27 17.40 -12.58
CA ASP A 267 23.00 17.55 -13.84
C ASP A 267 24.49 17.85 -13.60
N GLN A 268 24.79 18.87 -12.79
CA GLN A 268 26.17 19.28 -12.46
C GLN A 268 26.93 18.21 -11.68
N ALA A 269 26.24 17.42 -10.85
CA ALA A 269 26.81 16.28 -10.14
C ALA A 269 27.08 15.06 -11.05
N GLY A 270 26.71 15.11 -12.33
CA GLY A 270 26.87 13.99 -13.26
C GLY A 270 25.99 12.79 -12.95
N ILE A 271 24.86 13.00 -12.26
CA ILE A 271 23.89 11.96 -11.91
C ILE A 271 22.95 11.71 -13.08
N ILE A 272 22.49 12.78 -13.75
CA ILE A 272 21.68 12.65 -14.98
C ILE A 272 22.63 12.27 -16.11
N LYS A 273 22.54 11.01 -16.56
CA LYS A 273 23.32 10.41 -17.64
C LYS A 273 22.63 9.15 -18.15
N ASP A 274 23.09 8.60 -19.27
CA ASP A 274 22.52 7.34 -19.78
C ASP A 274 22.51 6.22 -18.71
N GLY A 275 21.37 5.53 -18.60
CA GLY A 275 21.16 4.43 -17.67
C GLY A 275 20.89 4.81 -16.21
N PHE A 276 20.86 6.10 -15.84
CA PHE A 276 20.59 6.48 -14.44
C PHE A 276 19.18 6.08 -13.99
N VAL A 277 19.03 5.78 -12.69
CA VAL A 277 17.78 5.34 -12.08
C VAL A 277 17.32 6.37 -11.06
N PHE A 278 16.01 6.59 -10.95
CA PHE A 278 15.47 7.63 -10.09
C PHE A 278 14.06 7.32 -9.56
N GLN A 279 13.70 8.01 -8.49
CA GLN A 279 12.34 8.03 -7.94
C GLN A 279 11.91 9.48 -7.78
N LEU A 280 10.67 9.77 -8.14
CA LEU A 280 10.06 11.09 -7.99
C LEU A 280 9.06 11.09 -6.84
N GLY A 281 8.71 12.29 -6.36
CA GLY A 281 7.52 12.44 -5.52
C GLY A 281 6.24 12.42 -6.37
N ALA A 282 5.10 12.27 -5.71
CA ALA A 282 3.79 12.23 -6.37
C ALA A 282 3.17 13.62 -6.64
N GLY A 283 3.87 14.71 -6.29
CA GLY A 283 3.36 16.08 -6.44
C GLY A 283 4.38 17.16 -6.08
N GLY A 284 4.05 18.42 -6.40
CA GLY A 284 4.85 19.58 -6.02
C GLY A 284 6.24 19.64 -6.68
N ALA A 285 7.20 20.30 -6.04
CA ALA A 285 8.59 20.35 -6.51
C ALA A 285 9.22 18.96 -6.77
N PRO A 286 9.01 17.93 -5.90
CA PRO A 286 9.55 16.59 -6.13
C PRO A 286 9.05 15.87 -7.39
N LEU A 287 7.88 16.26 -7.93
CA LEU A 287 7.39 15.76 -9.21
C LEU A 287 7.83 16.68 -10.37
N THR A 288 7.82 18.00 -10.14
CA THR A 288 8.24 19.00 -11.14
C THR A 288 9.70 18.86 -11.56
N VAL A 289 10.58 18.29 -10.74
CA VAL A 289 11.97 18.00 -11.15
C VAL A 289 12.05 17.10 -12.40
N ALA A 290 11.02 16.29 -12.67
CA ALA A 290 10.93 15.46 -13.87
C ALA A 290 11.05 16.26 -15.17
N LYS A 291 10.48 17.48 -15.19
CA LYS A 291 10.54 18.38 -16.35
C LYS A 291 12.00 18.68 -16.71
N PHE A 292 12.78 19.06 -15.71
CA PHE A 292 14.19 19.42 -15.89
C PHE A 292 15.03 18.19 -16.23
N ILE A 293 14.77 17.05 -15.59
CA ILE A 293 15.42 15.78 -15.96
C ILE A 293 15.18 15.46 -17.44
N ALA A 294 13.92 15.50 -17.88
CA ALA A 294 13.53 15.20 -19.26
C ALA A 294 14.20 16.17 -20.27
N GLU A 295 14.26 17.47 -19.96
CA GLU A 295 14.96 18.45 -20.79
C GLU A 295 16.45 18.11 -20.97
N LYS A 296 17.13 17.67 -19.91
CA LYS A 296 18.56 17.32 -19.97
C LYS A 296 18.81 16.04 -20.77
N LEU A 297 17.96 15.03 -20.61
CA LEU A 297 18.04 13.78 -21.36
C LEU A 297 17.83 14.02 -22.86
N ARG A 298 16.77 14.76 -23.22
CA ARG A 298 16.50 15.17 -24.62
C ARG A 298 17.69 15.89 -25.23
N LYS A 299 18.24 16.88 -24.52
CA LYS A 299 19.36 17.70 -25.03
C LYS A 299 20.59 16.86 -25.36
N ARG A 300 20.83 15.77 -24.63
CA ARG A 300 22.02 14.91 -24.78
C ARG A 300 21.76 13.64 -25.58
N GLY A 301 20.51 13.31 -25.91
CA GLY A 301 20.16 12.03 -26.51
C GLY A 301 20.46 10.84 -25.59
N GLU A 302 20.37 11.05 -24.28
CA GLU A 302 20.60 10.02 -23.26
C GLU A 302 19.26 9.44 -22.79
N VAL A 303 19.25 8.18 -22.37
CA VAL A 303 18.04 7.49 -21.92
C VAL A 303 18.24 6.97 -20.49
N GLY A 304 17.35 7.37 -19.57
CA GLY A 304 17.37 6.85 -18.21
C GLY A 304 17.11 5.34 -18.15
N GLY A 305 17.66 4.67 -17.14
CA GLY A 305 17.46 3.25 -16.90
C GLY A 305 16.01 2.95 -16.54
N PHE A 306 15.64 3.17 -15.28
CA PHE A 306 14.27 3.01 -14.83
C PHE A 306 13.87 4.06 -13.80
N ALA A 307 12.57 4.37 -13.79
CA ALA A 307 11.93 5.04 -12.67
C ALA A 307 11.34 4.01 -11.70
N ILE A 308 11.37 4.28 -10.40
CA ILE A 308 10.78 3.41 -9.37
C ILE A 308 9.92 4.21 -8.40
N GLY A 309 8.97 3.53 -7.76
CA GLY A 309 8.12 4.10 -6.72
C GLY A 309 6.67 3.97 -7.13
N GLY A 310 5.90 5.05 -6.96
CA GLY A 310 4.56 5.07 -7.50
C GLY A 310 4.48 5.82 -8.82
N ALA A 311 3.92 5.17 -9.83
CA ALA A 311 3.84 5.73 -11.17
C ALA A 311 2.84 6.89 -11.24
N THR A 312 3.19 7.89 -12.04
CA THR A 312 2.32 9.03 -12.40
C THR A 312 2.27 9.15 -13.92
N GLY A 313 1.26 9.84 -14.45
CA GLY A 313 1.13 10.12 -15.87
C GLY A 313 2.36 10.83 -16.48
N ILE A 314 3.12 11.55 -15.65
CA ILE A 314 4.40 12.17 -16.04
C ILE A 314 5.46 11.10 -16.32
N LEU A 315 5.60 10.11 -15.43
CA LEU A 315 6.56 9.03 -15.64
C LEU A 315 6.19 8.18 -16.84
N THR A 316 4.90 7.89 -17.04
CA THR A 316 4.47 7.11 -18.20
C THR A 316 4.63 7.89 -19.50
N GLY A 317 4.41 9.22 -19.49
CA GLY A 317 4.76 10.07 -20.63
C GLY A 317 6.27 10.05 -20.95
N MET A 318 7.14 10.04 -19.94
CA MET A 318 8.59 9.88 -20.17
C MET A 318 8.95 8.50 -20.75
N LEU A 319 8.23 7.44 -20.35
CA LEU A 319 8.39 6.10 -20.91
C LEU A 319 7.96 6.06 -22.39
N GLU A 320 6.79 6.61 -22.71
CA GLU A 320 6.25 6.67 -24.08
C GLU A 320 7.12 7.54 -25.01
N GLU A 321 7.76 8.58 -24.48
CA GLU A 321 8.71 9.42 -25.22
C GLU A 321 10.08 8.72 -25.42
N GLY A 322 10.33 7.59 -24.75
CA GLY A 322 11.62 6.88 -24.81
C GLY A 322 12.73 7.55 -24.00
N LEU A 323 12.38 8.39 -23.01
CA LEU A 323 13.36 9.03 -22.11
C LEU A 323 13.78 8.13 -20.95
N ILE A 324 13.00 7.10 -20.65
CA ILE A 324 13.33 6.04 -19.69
C ILE A 324 12.97 4.68 -20.28
N ARG A 325 13.68 3.62 -19.88
CA ARG A 325 13.47 2.27 -20.44
C ARG A 325 12.39 1.48 -19.70
N ALA A 326 12.17 1.75 -18.41
CA ALA A 326 11.21 1.01 -17.60
C ALA A 326 10.68 1.81 -16.41
N ILE A 327 9.55 1.35 -15.86
CA ILE A 327 8.98 1.82 -14.60
C ILE A 327 8.73 0.60 -13.70
N TYR A 328 9.30 0.61 -12.49
CA TYR A 328 8.97 -0.34 -11.43
C TYR A 328 7.91 0.28 -10.51
N ASP A 329 6.64 -0.04 -10.79
CA ASP A 329 5.49 0.52 -10.12
C ASP A 329 4.99 -0.35 -8.96
N THR A 330 5.15 0.13 -7.72
CA THR A 330 4.56 -0.52 -6.54
C THR A 330 3.16 -0.01 -6.20
N GLN A 331 2.80 1.18 -6.67
CA GLN A 331 1.54 1.85 -6.38
C GLN A 331 1.28 2.94 -7.41
N THR A 332 0.16 2.87 -8.12
CA THR A 332 -0.15 3.88 -9.12
C THR A 332 -0.87 5.09 -8.51
N PHE A 333 -0.46 6.32 -8.87
CA PHE A 333 -0.97 7.55 -8.27
C PHE A 333 -2.06 8.26 -9.07
N ASP A 334 -2.26 7.89 -10.34
CA ASP A 334 -3.32 8.45 -11.18
C ASP A 334 -3.81 7.47 -12.25
N THR A 335 -4.97 7.78 -12.82
CA THR A 335 -5.63 6.94 -13.83
C THR A 335 -4.86 6.86 -15.14
N THR A 336 -4.05 7.87 -15.48
CA THR A 336 -3.21 7.84 -16.68
C THR A 336 -2.12 6.80 -16.55
N ALA A 337 -1.45 6.77 -15.39
CA ALA A 337 -0.46 5.75 -15.08
C ALA A 337 -1.10 4.36 -14.92
N ALA A 338 -2.31 4.26 -14.38
CA ALA A 338 -2.99 2.98 -14.23
C ALA A 338 -3.25 2.34 -15.61
N ALA A 339 -3.74 3.14 -16.57
CA ALA A 339 -3.94 2.69 -17.95
C ALA A 339 -2.63 2.32 -18.67
N SER A 340 -1.48 2.86 -18.24
CA SER A 340 -0.18 2.52 -18.82
C SER A 340 0.22 1.06 -18.59
N LEU A 341 -0.23 0.42 -17.50
CA LEU A 341 0.09 -0.98 -17.24
C LEU A 341 -0.45 -1.95 -18.31
N ASP A 342 -1.50 -1.55 -19.03
CA ASP A 342 -2.04 -2.32 -20.15
C ASP A 342 -1.47 -1.86 -21.51
N LYS A 343 -1.18 -0.57 -21.66
CA LYS A 343 -0.62 -0.01 -22.92
C LYS A 343 0.86 -0.29 -23.10
N ASN A 344 1.62 -0.31 -22.00
CA ASN A 344 3.06 -0.47 -21.95
C ASN A 344 3.41 -1.72 -21.12
N PRO A 345 3.02 -2.93 -21.56
CA PRO A 345 3.39 -4.15 -20.85
C PRO A 345 4.90 -4.32 -20.86
N ALA A 346 5.44 -4.90 -19.78
CA ALA A 346 6.82 -5.38 -19.81
C ALA A 346 6.98 -6.40 -20.97
N PRO A 347 8.05 -6.30 -21.78
CA PRO A 347 8.29 -7.22 -22.89
C PRO A 347 8.49 -8.67 -22.45
#